data_AF-A0A7Y5SH80-F1
#
_entry.id   AF-A0A7Y5SH80-F1
#
_cell.length_a   1.000
_cell.length_b   1.000
_cell.length_c   1.000
_cell.angle_alpha   90.00
_cell.angle_beta   90.00
_cell.angle_gamma   90.00
#
_symmetry.space_group_name_H-M   'P 1'
#
loop_
_entity.id
_entity.type
_entity.pdbx_description
1 polymer ?
#
loop_
_entity_poly.entity_id
_entity_poly.type
_entity_poly.pdbx_seq_one_letter_code
_entity_poly.pdbx_strand_id
1 'polypeptide(L)'
;MNSAVKQVLLKDYKPKCLLNLQPRIPEKPRFPVIDAHNHLFGELAAEKLIEVMDAVGVKRWLNVTGNVTLPLENNTYTIARRPLEIFLDGYVKRYPGRFAAFTMSDFAQWGDPVLLTDDGWVQRCIEHFEEDLAKGACGLKVTKELGLFFRDRGGEMLRVDDQRLYPIWQRAGERGVPVLIHVSDPMAFFDPIDEHNEHYLTLQQFPGWSFVGSHFSKAELLRQRNRMIGDHPKTRFLLPHVANHPENLASVGELLDTYPNVIIDFSARIDELGRQPYTAHDFFVKYQDRILFGLDMPVSPEAYRCYYRVLETRDEYFDYPDYIGRFGVYTRWKLCGLDLPDDVLRKIYHENAERYIAGLRD
;
A
#
# COMPACT_ATOMS: atom_id res chain seq x y z
N MET A 1 -26.88 46.82 -12.03
CA MET A 1 -26.99 45.77 -13.07
C MET A 1 -26.96 44.43 -12.35
N ASN A 2 -28.05 43.67 -12.38
CA ASN A 2 -28.05 42.29 -11.86
C ASN A 2 -27.21 41.44 -12.81
N SER A 3 -25.99 41.08 -12.41
CA SER A 3 -25.23 40.08 -13.14
C SER A 3 -26.02 38.78 -13.13
N ALA A 4 -26.39 38.25 -14.30
CA ALA A 4 -27.07 36.97 -14.39
C ALA A 4 -26.21 35.90 -13.70
N VAL A 5 -26.76 35.26 -12.66
CA VAL A 5 -26.09 34.16 -11.97
C VAL A 5 -26.03 32.98 -12.93
N LYS A 6 -24.83 32.51 -13.25
CA LYS A 6 -24.63 31.32 -14.08
C LYS A 6 -25.04 30.09 -13.27
N GLN A 7 -25.93 29.26 -13.82
CA GLN A 7 -26.20 27.93 -13.25
C GLN A 7 -24.99 27.02 -13.46
N VAL A 8 -24.57 26.31 -12.41
CA VAL A 8 -23.40 25.41 -12.41
C VAL A 8 -23.88 24.04 -11.92
N LEU A 9 -23.51 22.97 -12.64
CA LEU A 9 -23.79 21.60 -12.20
C LEU A 9 -22.86 21.24 -11.04
N LEU A 10 -23.31 20.40 -10.10
CA LEU A 10 -22.48 20.00 -8.95
C LEU A 10 -21.14 19.37 -9.38
N LYS A 11 -21.12 18.57 -10.46
CA LYS A 11 -19.90 17.99 -11.03
C LYS A 11 -18.90 19.03 -11.57
N ASP A 12 -19.39 20.22 -11.92
CA ASP A 12 -18.59 21.34 -12.43
C ASP A 12 -18.25 22.37 -11.33
N TYR A 13 -18.79 22.20 -10.12
CA TYR A 13 -18.56 23.10 -9.00
C TYR A 13 -17.16 22.90 -8.40
N LYS A 14 -16.22 23.74 -8.85
CA LYS A 14 -14.81 23.73 -8.41
C LYS A 14 -14.42 25.10 -7.86
N PRO A 15 -14.83 25.45 -6.62
CA PRO A 15 -14.56 26.76 -6.06
C PRO A 15 -13.05 27.00 -5.91
N LYS A 16 -12.61 28.23 -6.19
CA LYS A 16 -11.25 28.66 -5.86
C LYS A 16 -11.20 29.03 -4.39
N CYS A 17 -10.21 28.51 -3.66
CA CYS A 17 -10.00 28.88 -2.27
C CYS A 17 -9.68 30.38 -2.15
N LEU A 18 -10.35 31.07 -1.23
CA LEU A 18 -10.09 32.47 -0.92
C LEU A 18 -9.23 32.64 0.35
N LEU A 19 -8.88 31.54 1.04
CA LEU A 19 -7.95 31.58 2.15
C LEU A 19 -6.58 32.04 1.64
N ASN A 20 -5.98 33.01 2.34
CA ASN A 20 -4.62 33.45 2.05
C ASN A 20 -3.63 32.49 2.72
N LEU A 21 -3.40 31.35 2.06
CA LEU A 21 -2.50 30.30 2.52
C LEU A 21 -1.08 30.55 2.00
N GLN A 22 -0.09 30.17 2.80
CA GLN A 22 1.33 30.22 2.44
C GLN A 22 1.82 28.78 2.26
N PRO A 23 1.66 28.16 1.07
CA PRO A 23 1.97 26.75 0.89
C PRO A 23 3.47 26.49 1.07
N ARG A 24 3.81 25.46 1.85
CA ARG A 24 5.17 25.01 2.11
C ARG A 24 5.33 23.60 1.58
N ILE A 25 5.45 23.45 0.28
CA ILE A 25 5.64 22.13 -0.35
C ILE A 25 7.12 21.75 -0.20
N PRO A 26 7.47 20.70 0.56
CA PRO A 26 8.86 20.26 0.66
C PRO A 26 9.33 19.73 -0.70
N GLU A 27 10.42 20.26 -1.23
CA GLU A 27 11.03 19.74 -2.47
C GLU A 27 11.75 18.41 -2.23
N LYS A 28 12.30 18.25 -1.01
CA LYS A 28 12.96 17.05 -0.47
C LYS A 28 12.51 16.83 0.97
N PRO A 29 12.54 15.59 1.46
CA PRO A 29 12.17 15.24 2.82
C PRO A 29 13.26 15.69 3.80
N ARG A 30 12.89 15.87 5.07
CA ARG A 30 13.81 16.19 6.17
C ARG A 30 14.86 15.11 6.43
N PHE A 31 14.56 13.85 6.11
CA PHE A 31 15.46 12.71 6.22
C PHE A 31 15.37 11.83 4.97
N PRO A 32 16.42 11.05 4.64
CA PRO A 32 16.35 10.11 3.51
C PRO A 32 15.17 9.15 3.63
N VAL A 33 14.50 8.88 2.51
CA VAL A 33 13.30 8.04 2.46
C VAL A 33 13.60 6.68 1.84
N ILE A 34 13.07 5.63 2.45
CA ILE A 34 12.90 4.32 1.85
C ILE A 34 11.42 4.17 1.51
N ASP A 35 11.08 4.10 0.22
CA ASP A 35 9.73 3.71 -0.20
C ASP A 35 9.60 2.20 -0.04
N ALA A 36 9.04 1.77 1.09
CA ALA A 36 8.94 0.36 1.48
C ALA A 36 7.67 -0.33 0.96
N HIS A 37 6.85 0.36 0.15
CA HIS A 37 5.69 -0.24 -0.47
C HIS A 37 5.36 0.45 -1.79
N ASN A 38 5.78 -0.18 -2.88
CA ASN A 38 5.34 0.21 -4.20
C ASN A 38 5.44 -0.95 -5.20
N HIS A 39 4.52 -1.00 -6.15
CA HIS A 39 4.47 -2.02 -7.21
C HIS A 39 4.41 -1.41 -8.60
N LEU A 40 4.27 -0.08 -8.68
CA LEU A 40 3.48 0.52 -9.73
C LEU A 40 4.18 0.70 -11.09
N PHE A 41 3.35 0.40 -12.11
CA PHE A 41 3.41 0.73 -13.53
C PHE A 41 4.63 0.26 -14.31
N GLY A 42 4.99 -1.00 -14.05
CA GLY A 42 5.08 -1.97 -15.14
C GLY A 42 6.12 -1.69 -16.21
N GLU A 43 7.37 -1.43 -15.78
CA GLU A 43 8.57 -1.25 -16.61
C GLU A 43 9.00 0.20 -16.90
N LEU A 44 8.68 1.16 -16.03
CA LEU A 44 9.48 2.39 -15.97
C LEU A 44 10.95 2.02 -15.86
N ALA A 45 11.73 2.38 -16.88
CA ALA A 45 13.16 2.08 -16.92
C ALA A 45 13.83 2.57 -15.64
N ALA A 46 14.71 1.73 -15.08
CA ALA A 46 15.37 1.99 -13.80
C ALA A 46 16.02 3.38 -13.74
N GLU A 47 16.59 3.86 -14.85
CA GLU A 47 17.16 5.21 -15.00
C GLU A 47 16.15 6.31 -14.63
N LYS A 48 14.92 6.21 -15.14
CA LYS A 48 13.87 7.21 -14.88
C LYS A 48 13.41 7.18 -13.43
N LEU A 49 13.36 6.00 -12.82
CA LEU A 49 13.05 5.89 -11.39
C LEU A 49 14.16 6.52 -10.55
N ILE A 50 15.43 6.29 -10.90
CA ILE A 50 16.57 6.91 -10.22
C ILE A 50 16.51 8.43 -10.33
N GLU A 51 16.19 9.00 -11.49
CA GLU A 51 16.02 10.44 -11.67
C GLU A 51 14.98 11.01 -10.70
N VAL A 52 13.80 10.37 -10.59
CA VAL A 52 12.75 10.80 -9.65
C VAL A 52 13.22 10.63 -8.20
N MET A 53 13.80 9.48 -7.87
CA MET A 53 14.29 9.17 -6.52
C MET A 53 15.33 10.19 -6.05
N ASP A 54 16.29 10.56 -6.90
CA ASP A 54 17.33 11.54 -6.58
C ASP A 54 16.76 12.96 -6.44
N ALA A 55 15.79 13.31 -7.29
CA ALA A 55 15.10 14.60 -7.23
C ALA A 55 14.34 14.79 -5.92
N VAL A 56 13.76 13.72 -5.37
CA VAL A 56 12.93 13.76 -4.15
C VAL A 56 13.58 13.16 -2.91
N GLY A 57 14.84 12.73 -2.95
CA GLY A 57 15.53 12.22 -1.75
C GLY A 57 15.10 10.82 -1.29
N VAL A 58 14.56 10.01 -2.20
CA VAL A 58 14.30 8.59 -1.96
C VAL A 58 15.59 7.81 -2.16
N LYS A 59 16.16 7.26 -1.08
CA LYS A 59 17.43 6.52 -1.14
C LYS A 59 17.23 5.09 -1.65
N ARG A 60 16.12 4.44 -1.28
CA ARG A 60 15.82 3.05 -1.65
C ARG A 60 14.34 2.85 -1.94
N TRP A 61 14.05 1.99 -2.91
CA TRP A 61 12.70 1.68 -3.36
C TRP A 61 12.48 0.17 -3.36
N LEU A 62 11.43 -0.29 -2.67
CA LEU A 62 11.09 -1.69 -2.55
C LEU A 62 9.94 -2.04 -3.50
N ASN A 63 10.25 -2.84 -4.53
CA ASN A 63 9.24 -3.48 -5.36
C ASN A 63 8.59 -4.63 -4.60
N VAL A 64 7.33 -4.48 -4.22
CA VAL A 64 6.64 -5.53 -3.47
C VAL A 64 6.05 -6.63 -4.37
N THR A 65 6.17 -6.52 -5.70
CA THR A 65 5.76 -7.52 -6.70
C THR A 65 6.92 -7.89 -7.64
N GLY A 66 8.06 -8.32 -7.09
CA GLY A 66 9.31 -8.51 -7.85
C GLY A 66 9.24 -9.54 -8.99
N ASN A 67 8.45 -10.61 -8.83
CA ASN A 67 8.30 -11.71 -9.79
C ASN A 67 7.06 -11.56 -10.69
N VAL A 68 6.66 -10.32 -10.97
CA VAL A 68 5.42 -10.00 -11.68
C VAL A 68 5.61 -8.82 -12.64
N THR A 69 4.87 -8.84 -13.74
CA THR A 69 4.57 -7.67 -14.60
C THR A 69 3.15 -7.20 -14.34
N LEU A 70 2.98 -5.88 -14.17
CA LEU A 70 1.70 -5.21 -13.87
C LEU A 70 1.40 -4.10 -14.89
N PRO A 71 1.06 -4.40 -16.16
CA PRO A 71 0.65 -3.36 -17.09
C PRO A 71 -0.70 -2.78 -16.63
N LEU A 72 -0.81 -1.45 -16.64
CA LEU A 72 -2.09 -0.76 -16.49
C LEU A 72 -2.70 -0.56 -17.88
N GLU A 73 -3.82 -1.22 -18.14
CA GLU A 73 -4.58 -1.08 -19.37
C GLU A 73 -6.04 -0.82 -19.03
N ASN A 74 -6.66 0.20 -19.65
CA ASN A 74 -8.08 0.53 -19.46
C ASN A 74 -8.51 0.66 -17.99
N ASN A 75 -7.72 1.37 -17.17
CA ASN A 75 -7.96 1.53 -15.73
C ASN A 75 -8.02 0.19 -14.95
N THR A 76 -7.46 -0.88 -15.50
CA THR A 76 -7.37 -2.19 -14.86
C THR A 76 -5.93 -2.68 -14.91
N TYR A 77 -5.50 -3.37 -13.86
CA TYR A 77 -4.21 -4.04 -13.86
C TYR A 77 -4.41 -5.49 -14.27
N THR A 78 -3.59 -5.97 -15.19
CA THR A 78 -3.37 -7.42 -15.31
C THR A 78 -2.10 -7.79 -14.58
N ILE A 79 -2.02 -9.04 -14.12
CA ILE A 79 -0.87 -9.55 -13.38
C ILE A 79 -0.38 -10.79 -14.10
N ALA A 80 0.85 -10.74 -14.59
CA ALA A 80 1.51 -11.89 -15.18
C ALA A 80 2.77 -12.21 -14.38
N ARG A 81 2.89 -13.47 -13.93
CA ARG A 81 4.13 -13.94 -13.31
C ARG A 81 5.28 -13.86 -14.32
N ARG A 82 6.44 -13.42 -13.85
CA ARG A 82 7.70 -13.46 -14.59
C ARG A 82 8.85 -13.89 -13.67
N PRO A 83 9.98 -14.38 -14.19
CA PRO A 83 11.16 -14.64 -13.37
C PRO A 83 11.57 -13.40 -12.55
N LEU A 84 11.85 -13.61 -11.25
CA LEU A 84 12.28 -12.54 -10.33
C LEU A 84 13.57 -11.86 -10.82
N GLU A 85 14.45 -12.62 -11.46
CA GLU A 85 15.73 -12.19 -12.02
C GLU A 85 15.58 -11.02 -12.99
N ILE A 86 14.45 -10.90 -13.70
CA ILE A 86 14.20 -9.77 -14.59
C ILE A 86 14.26 -8.45 -13.82
N PHE A 87 13.64 -8.39 -12.63
CA PHE A 87 13.72 -7.21 -11.78
C PHE A 87 15.10 -7.08 -11.12
N LEU A 88 15.68 -8.19 -10.65
CA LEU A 88 16.98 -8.14 -9.98
C LEU A 88 18.09 -7.65 -10.94
N ASP A 89 18.12 -8.13 -12.17
CA ASP A 89 19.13 -7.76 -13.17
C ASP A 89 18.91 -6.35 -13.70
N GLY A 90 17.64 -6.00 -14.00
CA GLY A 90 17.29 -4.70 -14.55
C GLY A 90 17.44 -3.53 -13.57
N TYR A 91 17.28 -3.79 -12.27
CA TYR A 91 17.17 -2.75 -11.24
C TYR A 91 18.21 -2.94 -10.13
N VAL A 92 18.14 -4.05 -9.37
CA VAL A 92 18.93 -4.24 -8.14
C VAL A 92 20.43 -4.32 -8.44
N LYS A 93 20.84 -5.16 -9.39
CA LYS A 93 22.26 -5.32 -9.79
C LYS A 93 22.78 -4.10 -10.55
N ARG A 94 21.92 -3.47 -11.36
CA ARG A 94 22.26 -2.27 -12.14
C ARG A 94 22.46 -1.04 -11.26
N TYR A 95 21.71 -0.93 -10.16
CA TYR A 95 21.79 0.17 -9.19
C TYR A 95 21.88 -0.38 -7.75
N PRO A 96 23.05 -0.89 -7.33
CA PRO A 96 23.24 -1.46 -6.00
C PRO A 96 22.80 -0.52 -4.89
N GLY A 97 22.01 -1.02 -3.94
CA GLY A 97 21.51 -0.25 -2.80
C GLY A 97 20.38 0.74 -3.11
N ARG A 98 19.89 0.82 -4.36
CA ARG A 98 18.75 1.69 -4.73
C ARG A 98 17.42 0.95 -4.80
N PHE A 99 17.45 -0.34 -5.14
CA PHE A 99 16.25 -1.16 -5.29
C PHE A 99 16.32 -2.43 -4.47
N ALA A 100 15.16 -2.92 -4.05
CA ALA A 100 14.98 -4.23 -3.44
C ALA A 100 13.64 -4.83 -3.92
N ALA A 101 13.42 -6.12 -3.66
CA ALA A 101 12.19 -6.79 -4.07
C ALA A 101 11.63 -7.72 -2.99
N PHE A 102 10.29 -7.77 -2.86
CA PHE A 102 9.61 -8.95 -2.34
C PHE A 102 9.22 -9.86 -3.50
N THR A 103 9.12 -11.16 -3.22
CA THR A 103 8.49 -12.11 -4.12
C THR A 103 7.03 -12.30 -3.74
N MET A 104 6.19 -12.64 -4.70
CA MET A 104 4.85 -13.16 -4.46
C MET A 104 4.81 -14.70 -4.49
N SER A 105 5.94 -15.36 -4.77
CA SER A 105 6.01 -16.81 -5.00
C SER A 105 4.88 -17.27 -5.94
N ASP A 106 4.10 -18.25 -5.53
CA ASP A 106 2.95 -18.80 -6.28
C ASP A 106 1.64 -18.01 -6.05
N PHE A 107 1.64 -16.96 -5.23
CA PHE A 107 0.51 -16.02 -5.15
C PHE A 107 0.46 -15.04 -6.33
N ALA A 108 1.46 -15.06 -7.23
CA ALA A 108 1.53 -14.26 -8.45
C ALA A 108 0.52 -14.70 -9.54
N GLN A 109 -0.78 -14.77 -9.21
CA GLN A 109 -1.83 -15.36 -10.06
C GLN A 109 -3.14 -14.56 -10.02
N TRP A 110 -3.62 -14.07 -11.17
CA TRP A 110 -4.93 -13.36 -11.27
C TRP A 110 -5.86 -13.95 -12.33
N GLY A 111 -5.30 -14.64 -13.34
CA GLY A 111 -6.07 -15.21 -14.44
C GLY A 111 -6.79 -16.52 -14.10
N ASP A 112 -6.44 -17.14 -12.97
CA ASP A 112 -7.04 -18.38 -12.50
C ASP A 112 -7.48 -18.21 -11.04
N PRO A 113 -8.78 -18.39 -10.72
CA PRO A 113 -9.24 -18.31 -9.34
C PRO A 113 -8.77 -19.49 -8.49
N VAL A 114 -8.39 -20.64 -9.06
CA VAL A 114 -8.00 -21.81 -8.28
C VAL A 114 -6.53 -21.69 -7.87
N LEU A 115 -6.29 -21.31 -6.62
CA LEU A 115 -4.95 -21.21 -6.06
C LEU A 115 -4.47 -22.57 -5.52
N LEU A 116 -5.28 -23.23 -4.68
CA LEU A 116 -4.94 -24.55 -4.13
C LEU A 116 -5.37 -25.66 -5.09
N THR A 117 -4.50 -25.96 -6.07
CA THR A 117 -4.74 -26.93 -7.14
C THR A 117 -4.69 -28.40 -6.67
N ASP A 118 -3.81 -28.70 -5.72
CA ASP A 118 -3.55 -30.03 -5.19
C ASP A 118 -2.87 -29.96 -3.81
N ASP A 119 -2.72 -31.12 -3.17
CA ASP A 119 -2.19 -31.23 -1.81
C ASP A 119 -0.68 -30.88 -1.71
N GLY A 120 0.04 -30.82 -2.85
CA GLY A 120 1.44 -30.43 -2.92
C GLY A 120 1.67 -28.94 -3.19
N TRP A 121 0.61 -28.15 -3.41
CA TRP A 121 0.75 -26.73 -3.80
C TRP A 121 1.50 -25.91 -2.76
N VAL A 122 1.17 -26.08 -1.48
CA VAL A 122 1.78 -25.32 -0.36
C VAL A 122 3.28 -25.57 -0.29
N GLN A 123 3.71 -26.82 -0.49
CA GLN A 123 5.11 -27.19 -0.48
C GLN A 123 5.87 -26.56 -1.65
N ARG A 124 5.30 -26.56 -2.86
CA ARG A 124 5.89 -25.89 -4.03
C ARG A 124 5.98 -24.37 -3.86
N CYS A 125 4.96 -23.76 -3.26
CA CYS A 125 4.96 -22.33 -2.95
C CYS A 125 6.10 -21.97 -1.97
N ILE A 126 6.37 -22.84 -0.98
CA ILE A 126 7.52 -22.69 -0.08
C ILE A 126 8.84 -22.86 -0.83
N GLU A 127 8.96 -23.85 -1.72
CA GLU A 127 10.18 -24.07 -2.51
C GLU A 127 10.50 -22.87 -3.41
N HIS A 128 9.52 -22.37 -4.17
CA HIS A 128 9.70 -21.17 -4.99
C HIS A 128 10.00 -19.91 -4.15
N PHE A 129 9.36 -19.77 -2.99
CA PHE A 129 9.67 -18.69 -2.05
C PHE A 129 11.13 -18.75 -1.60
N GLU A 130 11.63 -19.93 -1.26
CA GLU A 130 13.01 -20.14 -0.85
C GLU A 130 14.03 -19.89 -1.96
N GLU A 131 13.71 -20.31 -3.18
CA GLU A 131 14.51 -20.01 -4.36
C GLU A 131 14.60 -18.49 -4.60
N ASP A 132 13.49 -17.78 -4.45
CA ASP A 132 13.44 -16.33 -4.61
C ASP A 132 14.21 -15.59 -3.50
N LEU A 133 14.15 -16.07 -2.25
CA LEU A 133 14.99 -15.55 -1.16
C LEU A 133 16.48 -15.77 -1.46
N ALA A 134 16.86 -16.94 -1.96
CA ALA A 134 18.25 -17.24 -2.34
C ALA A 134 18.77 -16.33 -3.46
N LYS A 135 17.88 -15.84 -4.33
CA LYS A 135 18.20 -14.87 -5.40
C LYS A 135 18.29 -13.43 -4.90
N GLY A 136 17.73 -13.11 -3.73
CA GLY A 136 17.80 -11.78 -3.12
C GLY A 136 16.44 -11.12 -2.85
N ALA A 137 15.31 -11.84 -2.94
CA ALA A 137 14.06 -11.34 -2.39
C ALA A 137 14.19 -11.13 -0.87
N CYS A 138 13.58 -10.07 -0.36
CA CYS A 138 13.68 -9.67 1.04
C CYS A 138 12.38 -9.81 1.85
N GLY A 139 11.37 -10.45 1.27
CA GLY A 139 10.07 -10.71 1.90
C GLY A 139 9.08 -11.36 0.94
N LEU A 140 7.91 -11.71 1.47
CA LEU A 140 6.78 -12.28 0.73
C LEU A 140 5.66 -11.25 0.60
N LYS A 141 5.05 -11.12 -0.57
CA LYS A 141 3.84 -10.33 -0.81
C LYS A 141 2.66 -11.25 -1.11
N VAL A 142 1.56 -10.99 -0.41
CA VAL A 142 0.25 -11.60 -0.64
C VAL A 142 -0.74 -10.47 -0.87
N THR A 143 -1.64 -10.67 -1.81
CA THR A 143 -2.64 -9.68 -2.21
C THR A 143 -4.03 -10.02 -1.70
N LYS A 144 -4.94 -9.06 -1.91
CA LYS A 144 -6.31 -9.09 -1.40
C LYS A 144 -7.18 -10.19 -2.01
N GLU A 145 -6.74 -10.80 -3.10
CA GLU A 145 -7.37 -11.93 -3.77
C GLU A 145 -7.49 -13.13 -2.81
N LEU A 146 -6.58 -13.26 -1.84
CA LEU A 146 -6.80 -14.14 -0.71
C LEU A 146 -7.94 -13.59 0.16
N GLY A 147 -9.08 -14.29 0.16
CA GLY A 147 -10.32 -13.86 0.82
C GLY A 147 -11.34 -13.19 -0.11
N LEU A 148 -10.95 -12.73 -1.30
CA LEU A 148 -11.85 -12.04 -2.23
C LEU A 148 -12.04 -12.76 -3.58
N PHE A 149 -11.06 -13.57 -4.00
CA PHE A 149 -11.05 -14.17 -5.33
C PHE A 149 -10.59 -15.62 -5.35
N PHE A 150 -9.49 -15.93 -4.65
CA PHE A 150 -8.88 -17.26 -4.71
C PHE A 150 -9.78 -18.34 -4.12
N ARG A 151 -9.77 -19.50 -4.76
CA ARG A 151 -10.54 -20.69 -4.43
C ARG A 151 -9.63 -21.90 -4.31
N ASP A 152 -10.10 -22.95 -3.65
CA ASP A 152 -9.48 -24.27 -3.75
C ASP A 152 -10.01 -25.09 -4.93
N ARG A 153 -9.42 -26.28 -5.15
CA ARG A 153 -9.85 -27.24 -6.18
C ARG A 153 -11.32 -27.67 -6.09
N GLY A 154 -11.98 -27.47 -4.94
CA GLY A 154 -13.42 -27.73 -4.74
C GLY A 154 -14.30 -26.54 -5.15
N GLY A 155 -13.71 -25.39 -5.45
CA GLY A 155 -14.42 -24.16 -5.81
C GLY A 155 -14.77 -23.27 -4.61
N GLU A 156 -14.40 -23.65 -3.40
CA GLU A 156 -14.69 -22.87 -2.19
C GLU A 156 -13.75 -21.67 -2.07
N MET A 157 -14.29 -20.51 -1.67
CA MET A 157 -13.50 -19.28 -1.47
C MET A 157 -12.49 -19.50 -0.35
N LEU A 158 -11.21 -19.26 -0.63
CA LEU A 158 -10.15 -19.35 0.37
C LEU A 158 -10.33 -18.26 1.42
N ARG A 159 -10.23 -18.67 2.67
CA ARG A 159 -10.20 -17.76 3.81
C ARG A 159 -8.78 -17.22 4.01
N VAL A 160 -8.66 -16.01 4.53
CA VAL A 160 -7.36 -15.45 4.92
C VAL A 160 -6.72 -16.26 6.04
N ASP A 161 -7.53 -16.88 6.89
CA ASP A 161 -7.12 -17.78 7.98
C ASP A 161 -7.20 -19.27 7.61
N ASP A 162 -7.11 -19.62 6.33
CA ASP A 162 -7.06 -21.02 5.92
C ASP A 162 -5.76 -21.68 6.43
N GLN A 163 -5.91 -22.66 7.32
CA GLN A 163 -4.79 -23.33 7.97
C GLN A 163 -3.87 -24.08 7.00
N ARG A 164 -4.34 -24.43 5.80
CA ARG A 164 -3.50 -25.04 4.77
C ARG A 164 -2.36 -24.10 4.35
N LEU A 165 -2.54 -22.77 4.47
CA LEU A 165 -1.54 -21.76 4.13
C LEU A 165 -0.54 -21.47 5.26
N TYR A 166 -0.82 -21.90 6.49
CA TYR A 166 -0.01 -21.59 7.67
C TYR A 166 1.48 -21.97 7.53
N PRO A 167 1.84 -23.12 6.92
CA PRO A 167 3.24 -23.47 6.69
C PRO A 167 4.04 -22.39 5.93
N ILE A 168 3.41 -21.63 5.03
CA ILE A 168 4.07 -20.54 4.28
C ILE A 168 4.44 -19.39 5.21
N TRP A 169 3.52 -18.99 6.08
CA TRP A 169 3.75 -17.91 7.06
C TRP A 169 4.78 -18.31 8.10
N GLN A 170 4.71 -19.55 8.59
CA GLN A 170 5.70 -20.11 9.51
C GLN A 170 7.08 -20.08 8.87
N ARG A 171 7.19 -20.48 7.60
CA ARG A 171 8.45 -20.47 6.89
C ARG A 171 9.05 -19.08 6.71
N ALA A 172 8.24 -18.07 6.40
CA ALA A 172 8.70 -16.68 6.38
C ALA A 172 9.26 -16.23 7.74
N GLY A 173 8.60 -16.63 8.83
CA GLY A 173 9.07 -16.39 10.20
C GLY A 173 10.40 -17.08 10.51
N GLU A 174 10.56 -18.34 10.12
CA GLU A 174 11.83 -19.09 10.25
C GLU A 174 12.99 -18.44 9.49
N ARG A 175 12.69 -17.86 8.32
CA ARG A 175 13.65 -17.11 7.50
C ARG A 175 13.89 -15.68 7.99
N GLY A 176 13.11 -15.20 8.97
CA GLY A 176 13.25 -13.86 9.52
C GLY A 176 12.88 -12.74 8.56
N VAL A 177 12.09 -13.03 7.52
CA VAL A 177 11.62 -12.05 6.54
C VAL A 177 10.13 -11.75 6.75
N PRO A 178 9.67 -10.53 6.47
CA PRO A 178 8.26 -10.18 6.65
C PRO A 178 7.36 -10.75 5.55
N VAL A 179 6.09 -10.92 5.89
CA VAL A 179 5.00 -11.14 4.94
C VAL A 179 4.19 -9.85 4.83
N LEU A 180 4.27 -9.16 3.69
CA LEU A 180 3.34 -8.10 3.36
C LEU A 180 2.02 -8.74 2.92
N ILE A 181 0.99 -8.67 3.77
CA ILE A 181 -0.31 -9.26 3.50
C ILE A 181 -1.37 -8.16 3.32
N HIS A 182 -1.71 -7.90 2.06
CA HIS A 182 -2.79 -6.98 1.70
C HIS A 182 -4.11 -7.74 1.82
N VAL A 183 -4.96 -7.37 2.79
CA VAL A 183 -6.30 -7.94 2.99
C VAL A 183 -7.33 -6.84 3.01
N SER A 184 -8.43 -7.01 2.26
CA SER A 184 -9.49 -6.02 2.09
C SER A 184 -9.02 -4.74 1.38
N ASP A 185 -9.83 -3.69 1.43
CA ASP A 185 -9.68 -2.39 0.76
C ASP A 185 -10.52 -1.34 1.53
N PRO A 186 -10.57 -0.05 1.13
CA PRO A 186 -11.35 0.99 1.83
C PRO A 186 -12.79 0.59 2.14
N MET A 187 -13.33 1.10 3.25
CA MET A 187 -14.67 0.71 3.72
C MET A 187 -15.74 0.86 2.63
N ALA A 188 -15.75 1.99 1.94
CA ALA A 188 -16.77 2.28 0.95
C ALA A 188 -16.70 1.41 -0.31
N PHE A 189 -15.63 0.62 -0.51
CA PHE A 189 -15.58 -0.35 -1.61
C PHE A 189 -16.52 -1.55 -1.36
N PHE A 190 -16.95 -1.75 -0.12
CA PHE A 190 -17.91 -2.79 0.26
C PHE A 190 -19.36 -2.26 0.36
N ASP A 191 -19.55 -0.95 0.26
CA ASP A 191 -20.84 -0.27 0.36
C ASP A 191 -21.48 -0.06 -1.04
N PRO A 192 -22.82 0.05 -1.14
CA PRO A 192 -23.49 0.38 -2.39
C PRO A 192 -22.88 1.60 -3.10
N ILE A 193 -22.85 1.60 -4.43
CA ILE A 193 -22.29 2.70 -5.23
C ILE A 193 -23.41 3.73 -5.51
N ASP A 194 -23.66 4.60 -4.54
CA ASP A 194 -24.71 5.63 -4.58
C ASP A 194 -24.22 7.00 -4.06
N GLU A 195 -25.13 7.96 -3.88
CA GLU A 195 -24.81 9.32 -3.41
C GLU A 195 -24.22 9.40 -1.99
N HIS A 196 -24.27 8.32 -1.22
CA HIS A 196 -23.72 8.23 0.13
C HIS A 196 -22.33 7.61 0.18
N ASN A 197 -21.89 6.98 -0.92
CA ASN A 197 -20.57 6.35 -1.00
C ASN A 197 -19.49 7.40 -1.27
N GLU A 198 -18.58 7.61 -0.32
CA GLU A 198 -17.52 8.61 -0.49
C GLU A 198 -16.61 8.30 -1.69
N HIS A 199 -16.45 7.04 -2.06
CA HIS A 199 -15.68 6.61 -3.21
C HIS A 199 -16.48 6.52 -4.51
N TYR A 200 -17.72 7.01 -4.58
CA TYR A 200 -18.59 6.92 -5.76
C TYR A 200 -17.86 7.24 -7.09
N LEU A 201 -17.19 8.40 -7.18
CA LEU A 201 -16.47 8.79 -8.41
C LEU A 201 -15.27 7.88 -8.71
N THR A 202 -14.60 7.37 -7.67
CA THR A 202 -13.50 6.40 -7.82
C THR A 202 -14.05 5.08 -8.36
N LEU A 203 -15.14 4.57 -7.79
CA LEU A 203 -15.75 3.31 -8.20
C LEU A 203 -16.45 3.39 -9.56
N GLN A 204 -16.88 4.58 -9.99
CA GLN A 204 -17.31 4.80 -11.37
C GLN A 204 -16.16 4.67 -12.37
N GLN A 205 -14.97 5.17 -12.01
CA GLN A 205 -13.79 5.07 -12.88
C GLN A 205 -13.13 3.68 -12.82
N PHE A 206 -13.15 3.05 -11.64
CA PHE A 206 -12.53 1.77 -11.33
C PHE A 206 -13.57 0.78 -10.78
N PRO A 207 -14.55 0.33 -11.60
CA PRO A 207 -15.65 -0.51 -11.12
C PRO A 207 -15.19 -1.86 -10.55
N GLY A 208 -14.05 -2.38 -11.02
CA GLY A 208 -13.45 -3.62 -10.50
C GLY A 208 -12.90 -3.50 -9.07
N TRP A 209 -12.91 -2.32 -8.46
CA TRP A 209 -12.55 -2.13 -7.06
C TRP A 209 -13.74 -2.27 -6.11
N SER A 210 -14.96 -2.41 -6.63
CA SER A 210 -16.14 -2.69 -5.82
C SER A 210 -16.17 -4.14 -5.36
N PHE A 211 -16.40 -4.34 -4.06
CA PHE A 211 -16.61 -5.62 -3.40
C PHE A 211 -18.04 -5.74 -2.83
N VAL A 212 -18.98 -4.96 -3.37
CA VAL A 212 -20.40 -5.13 -3.08
C VAL A 212 -20.81 -6.55 -3.47
N GLY A 213 -21.37 -7.29 -2.51
CA GLY A 213 -21.74 -8.70 -2.70
C GLY A 213 -20.57 -9.69 -2.62
N SER A 214 -19.40 -9.26 -2.14
CA SER A 214 -18.29 -10.17 -1.85
C SER A 214 -18.68 -11.29 -0.87
N HIS A 215 -18.01 -12.44 -0.99
CA HIS A 215 -18.31 -13.63 -0.19
C HIS A 215 -18.08 -13.41 1.32
N PHE A 216 -17.03 -12.67 1.68
CA PHE A 216 -16.78 -12.23 3.05
C PHE A 216 -16.90 -10.72 3.14
N SER A 217 -17.58 -10.24 4.19
CA SER A 217 -17.59 -8.80 4.50
C SER A 217 -16.19 -8.32 4.89
N LYS A 218 -15.92 -7.01 4.74
CA LYS A 218 -14.70 -6.37 5.25
C LYS A 218 -14.40 -6.75 6.70
N ALA A 219 -15.40 -6.66 7.58
CA ALA A 219 -15.23 -7.02 8.99
C ALA A 219 -14.80 -8.48 9.18
N GLU A 220 -15.35 -9.41 8.39
CA GLU A 220 -14.93 -10.81 8.43
C GLU A 220 -13.51 -11.00 7.89
N LEU A 221 -13.14 -10.36 6.78
CA LEU A 221 -11.78 -10.41 6.24
C LEU A 221 -10.74 -9.92 7.24
N LEU A 222 -11.01 -8.78 7.92
CA LEU A 222 -10.12 -8.25 8.95
C LEU A 222 -10.02 -9.20 10.17
N ARG A 223 -11.12 -9.84 10.57
CA ARG A 223 -11.09 -10.85 11.66
C ARG A 223 -10.29 -12.10 11.26
N GLN A 224 -10.44 -12.59 10.03
CA GLN A 224 -9.64 -13.71 9.53
C GLN A 224 -8.14 -13.37 9.56
N ARG A 225 -7.77 -12.21 9.02
CA ARG A 225 -6.39 -11.72 9.07
C ARG A 225 -5.85 -11.68 10.50
N ASN A 226 -6.60 -11.12 11.45
CA ASN A 226 -6.15 -10.98 12.83
C ASN A 226 -5.97 -12.34 13.53
N ARG A 227 -6.85 -13.33 13.26
CA ARG A 227 -6.67 -14.71 13.75
C ARG A 227 -5.39 -15.33 13.19
N MET A 228 -5.19 -15.24 11.87
CA MET A 228 -3.99 -15.71 11.21
C MET A 228 -2.72 -15.08 11.82
N ILE A 229 -2.71 -13.76 12.04
CA ILE A 229 -1.58 -13.08 12.70
C ILE A 229 -1.32 -13.63 14.11
N GLY A 230 -2.39 -13.82 14.89
CA GLY A 230 -2.30 -14.34 16.26
C GLY A 230 -1.75 -15.76 16.34
N ASP A 231 -2.02 -16.58 15.34
CA ASP A 231 -1.50 -17.96 15.24
C ASP A 231 0.00 -18.00 14.82
N HIS A 232 0.57 -16.87 14.40
CA HIS A 232 1.95 -16.78 13.91
C HIS A 232 2.78 -15.69 14.61
N PRO A 233 2.93 -15.73 15.96
CA PRO A 233 3.61 -14.66 16.71
C PRO A 233 5.10 -14.50 16.39
N LYS A 234 5.72 -15.50 15.75
CA LYS A 234 7.13 -15.47 15.30
C LYS A 234 7.30 -14.95 13.87
N THR A 235 6.21 -14.74 13.14
CA THR A 235 6.24 -14.19 11.78
C THR A 235 5.85 -12.72 11.82
N ARG A 236 6.62 -11.88 11.14
CA ARG A 236 6.32 -10.46 11.03
C ARG A 236 5.37 -10.22 9.86
N PHE A 237 4.27 -9.53 10.12
CA PHE A 237 3.32 -9.13 9.08
C PHE A 237 3.40 -7.64 8.83
N LEU A 238 3.55 -7.25 7.56
CA LEU A 238 3.40 -5.88 7.10
C LEU A 238 2.00 -5.71 6.51
N LEU A 239 1.16 -4.95 7.20
CA LEU A 239 -0.21 -4.71 6.78
C LEU A 239 -0.27 -3.33 6.11
N PRO A 240 -0.48 -3.30 4.80
CA PRO A 240 -0.39 -2.05 4.09
C PRO A 240 -1.60 -1.17 4.31
N HIS A 241 -1.50 0.08 3.86
CA HIS A 241 -2.63 0.99 3.76
C HIS A 241 -3.32 1.21 5.11
N VAL A 242 -2.53 1.38 6.17
CA VAL A 242 -3.00 1.50 7.55
C VAL A 242 -3.81 0.26 7.96
N ALA A 243 -3.27 -0.91 7.64
CA ALA A 243 -3.93 -2.21 7.79
C ALA A 243 -5.31 -2.26 7.11
N ASN A 244 -5.50 -1.54 6.00
CA ASN A 244 -6.77 -1.35 5.30
C ASN A 244 -7.94 -0.89 6.20
N HIS A 245 -7.67 -0.13 7.26
CA HIS A 245 -8.72 0.49 8.07
C HIS A 245 -8.39 1.93 8.52
N PRO A 246 -7.92 2.81 7.61
CA PRO A 246 -7.56 4.19 7.93
C PRO A 246 -8.74 5.06 8.39
N GLU A 247 -9.98 4.65 8.10
CA GLU A 247 -11.19 5.32 8.56
C GLU A 247 -11.43 5.12 10.07
N ASN A 248 -10.77 4.12 10.69
CA ASN A 248 -10.89 3.80 12.11
C ASN A 248 -9.51 3.50 12.74
N LEU A 249 -8.74 4.57 12.97
CA LEU A 249 -7.42 4.50 13.59
C LEU A 249 -7.42 3.90 15.00
N ALA A 250 -8.53 4.01 15.75
CA ALA A 250 -8.65 3.37 17.05
C ALA A 250 -8.56 1.84 16.93
N SER A 251 -9.28 1.24 15.98
CA SER A 251 -9.21 -0.20 15.73
C SER A 251 -7.85 -0.68 15.23
N VAL A 252 -7.14 0.15 14.45
CA VAL A 252 -5.77 -0.14 14.01
C VAL A 252 -4.81 -0.04 15.21
N GLY A 253 -5.05 0.90 16.12
CA GLY A 253 -4.30 1.00 17.36
C GLY A 253 -4.47 -0.25 18.24
N GLU A 254 -5.69 -0.73 18.42
CA GLU A 254 -5.98 -1.99 19.14
C GLU A 254 -5.25 -3.19 18.50
N LEU A 255 -5.22 -3.26 17.17
CA LEU A 255 -4.47 -4.28 16.44
C LEU A 255 -2.97 -4.23 16.76
N LEU A 256 -2.37 -3.04 16.70
CA LEU A 256 -0.94 -2.84 16.97
C LEU A 256 -0.57 -3.11 18.43
N ASP A 257 -1.46 -2.74 19.37
CA ASP A 257 -1.30 -3.01 20.80
C ASP A 257 -1.41 -4.53 21.09
N THR A 258 -2.28 -5.24 20.37
CA THR A 258 -2.52 -6.68 20.57
C THR A 258 -1.44 -7.55 19.96
N TYR A 259 -0.95 -7.21 18.75
CA TYR A 259 -0.06 -8.07 17.97
C TYR A 259 1.32 -7.43 17.78
N PRO A 260 2.30 -7.75 18.65
CA PRO A 260 3.63 -7.15 18.59
C PRO A 260 4.43 -7.57 17.33
N ASN A 261 3.91 -8.46 16.49
CA ASN A 261 4.48 -8.87 15.22
C ASN A 261 3.89 -8.13 13.99
N VAL A 262 2.97 -7.17 14.18
CA VAL A 262 2.35 -6.38 13.10
C VAL A 262 3.01 -5.01 12.87
N ILE A 263 3.53 -4.76 11.68
CA ILE A 263 3.94 -3.43 11.23
C ILE A 263 2.96 -2.96 10.14
N ILE A 264 2.85 -1.66 9.94
CA ILE A 264 2.00 -1.08 8.89
C ILE A 264 2.79 -0.12 8.01
N ASP A 265 2.27 0.17 6.83
CA ASP A 265 2.57 1.38 6.08
C ASP A 265 1.29 2.22 5.95
N PHE A 266 1.39 3.40 5.35
CA PHE A 266 0.24 4.28 5.11
C PHE A 266 -0.03 4.53 3.62
N SER A 267 0.57 3.71 2.74
CA SER A 267 0.56 3.94 1.30
C SER A 267 -0.84 4.07 0.75
N ALA A 268 -1.04 4.97 -0.21
CA ALA A 268 -2.33 5.27 -0.84
C ALA A 268 -3.47 5.67 0.13
N ARG A 269 -3.20 6.11 1.37
CA ARG A 269 -4.22 6.52 2.37
C ARG A 269 -4.03 7.94 2.93
N ILE A 270 -3.27 8.79 2.26
CA ILE A 270 -3.07 10.17 2.72
C ILE A 270 -4.36 10.99 2.75
N ASP A 271 -5.38 10.59 2.01
CA ASP A 271 -6.66 11.27 1.98
C ASP A 271 -7.57 10.95 3.16
N GLU A 272 -7.54 9.72 3.68
CA GLU A 272 -8.16 9.42 4.98
C GLU A 272 -7.37 10.03 6.14
N LEU A 273 -6.05 10.05 6.08
CA LEU A 273 -5.21 10.57 7.17
C LEU A 273 -5.24 12.09 7.24
N GLY A 274 -5.07 12.76 6.10
CA GLY A 274 -5.02 14.22 5.99
C GLY A 274 -6.37 14.90 6.24
N ARG A 275 -7.49 14.15 6.18
CA ARG A 275 -8.83 14.64 6.58
C ARG A 275 -9.14 14.47 8.06
N GLN A 276 -8.27 13.82 8.83
CA GLN A 276 -8.37 13.66 10.29
C GLN A 276 -7.05 14.05 11.01
N PRO A 277 -6.47 15.22 10.72
CA PRO A 277 -5.06 15.50 10.95
C PRO A 277 -4.60 15.35 12.42
N TYR A 278 -5.44 15.71 13.40
CA TYR A 278 -5.08 15.59 14.82
C TYR A 278 -5.04 14.13 15.28
N THR A 279 -6.07 13.35 14.95
CA THR A 279 -6.12 11.91 15.25
C THR A 279 -4.98 11.17 14.54
N ALA A 280 -4.71 11.52 13.28
CA ALA A 280 -3.63 10.94 12.52
C ALA A 280 -2.25 11.31 13.10
N HIS A 281 -2.03 12.57 13.47
CA HIS A 281 -0.80 12.99 14.17
C HIS A 281 -0.56 12.16 15.43
N ASP A 282 -1.56 12.09 16.32
CA ASP A 282 -1.43 11.38 17.60
C ASP A 282 -1.20 9.88 17.39
N PHE A 283 -1.86 9.28 16.40
CA PHE A 283 -1.64 7.89 16.00
C PHE A 283 -0.22 7.65 15.50
N PHE A 284 0.30 8.51 14.61
CA PHE A 284 1.65 8.42 14.09
C PHE A 284 2.71 8.58 15.19
N VAL A 285 2.50 9.52 16.13
CA VAL A 285 3.41 9.70 17.28
C VAL A 285 3.39 8.48 18.20
N LYS A 286 2.20 7.95 18.53
CA LYS A 286 2.06 6.76 19.41
C LYS A 286 2.71 5.52 18.80
N TYR A 287 2.49 5.28 17.51
CA TYR A 287 2.91 4.06 16.80
C TYR A 287 4.13 4.27 15.89
N GLN A 288 4.91 5.32 16.13
CA GLN A 288 6.04 5.76 15.31
C GLN A 288 7.07 4.66 15.01
N ASP A 289 7.23 3.67 15.88
CA ASP A 289 8.16 2.56 15.70
C ASP A 289 7.61 1.43 14.82
N ARG A 290 6.37 1.54 14.30
CA ARG A 290 5.66 0.46 13.58
C ARG A 290 5.09 0.88 12.23
N ILE A 291 5.34 2.13 11.82
CA ILE A 291 4.82 2.72 10.58
C ILE A 291 5.99 2.90 9.60
N LEU A 292 5.85 2.33 8.41
CA LEU A 292 6.81 2.46 7.32
C LEU A 292 6.28 3.48 6.30
N PHE A 293 7.20 4.23 5.68
CA PHE A 293 6.88 5.00 4.49
C PHE A 293 6.61 4.05 3.31
N GLY A 294 5.49 4.29 2.64
CA GLY A 294 5.12 3.62 1.40
C GLY A 294 4.31 4.58 0.56
N LEU A 295 4.60 4.66 -0.75
CA LEU A 295 3.84 5.54 -1.64
C LEU A 295 2.60 4.83 -2.18
N ASP A 296 2.78 3.66 -2.81
CA ASP A 296 1.78 2.93 -3.60
C ASP A 296 0.93 3.82 -4.53
N MET A 297 1.59 4.79 -5.16
CA MET A 297 1.06 5.69 -6.19
C MET A 297 2.07 5.76 -7.35
N PRO A 298 1.67 6.24 -8.56
CA PRO A 298 2.65 6.43 -9.63
C PRO A 298 3.85 7.23 -9.15
N VAL A 299 5.04 6.75 -9.49
CA VAL A 299 6.30 7.35 -9.05
C VAL A 299 6.51 8.66 -9.79
N SER A 300 6.27 9.78 -9.11
CA SER A 300 6.54 11.12 -9.61
C SER A 300 7.04 12.06 -8.51
N PRO A 301 7.79 13.12 -8.85
CA PRO A 301 8.22 14.10 -7.87
C PRO A 301 7.03 14.73 -7.11
N GLU A 302 5.95 15.06 -7.80
CA GLU A 302 4.78 15.70 -7.22
C GLU A 302 4.07 14.81 -6.20
N ALA A 303 4.00 13.50 -6.44
CA ALA A 303 3.39 12.56 -5.50
C ALA A 303 4.19 12.48 -4.19
N TYR A 304 5.52 12.30 -4.28
CA TYR A 304 6.38 12.27 -3.08
C TYR A 304 6.33 13.57 -2.29
N ARG A 305 6.42 14.72 -2.97
CA ARG A 305 6.36 16.04 -2.32
C ARG A 305 5.01 16.27 -1.64
N CYS A 306 3.92 15.74 -2.19
CA CYS A 306 2.61 15.74 -1.54
C CYS A 306 2.63 14.91 -0.26
N TYR A 307 3.23 13.72 -0.27
CA TYR A 307 3.38 12.89 0.93
C TYR A 307 4.26 13.57 1.99
N TYR A 308 5.36 14.22 1.60
CA TYR A 308 6.18 15.01 2.54
C TYR A 308 5.39 16.19 3.10
N ARG A 309 4.62 16.88 2.27
CA ARG A 309 3.75 17.97 2.72
C ARG A 309 2.73 17.49 3.76
N VAL A 310 2.09 16.33 3.54
CA VAL A 310 1.17 15.72 4.52
C VAL A 310 1.89 15.42 5.83
N LEU A 311 3.11 14.87 5.81
CA LEU A 311 3.78 14.44 7.04
C LEU A 311 4.47 15.58 7.80
N GLU A 312 5.13 16.51 7.10
CA GLU A 312 6.09 17.45 7.70
C GLU A 312 5.52 18.83 8.02
N THR A 313 4.34 19.15 7.51
CA THR A 313 3.84 20.54 7.52
C THR A 313 2.56 20.68 8.33
N ARG A 314 2.26 21.93 8.68
CA ARG A 314 0.95 22.38 9.17
C ARG A 314 0.11 23.00 8.06
N ASP A 315 0.42 22.70 6.79
CA ASP A 315 -0.34 23.28 5.69
C ASP A 315 -1.79 22.81 5.76
N GLU A 316 -2.70 23.71 5.45
CA GLU A 316 -4.14 23.43 5.47
C GLU A 316 -4.68 23.49 4.05
N TYR A 317 -5.78 22.77 3.82
CA TYR A 317 -6.62 22.91 2.65
C TYR A 317 -5.85 22.81 1.31
N PHE A 318 -5.14 21.70 1.09
CA PHE A 318 -4.42 21.47 -0.17
C PHE A 318 -4.92 20.27 -0.97
N ASP A 319 -4.65 20.32 -2.27
CA ASP A 319 -4.89 19.24 -3.22
C ASP A 319 -3.84 18.13 -3.12
N TYR A 320 -4.27 16.92 -3.47
CA TYR A 320 -3.47 15.71 -3.50
C TYR A 320 -3.75 14.94 -4.80
N PRO A 321 -2.88 14.00 -5.21
CA PRO A 321 -3.10 13.21 -6.41
C PRO A 321 -4.20 12.17 -6.17
N ASP A 322 -5.03 11.91 -7.18
CA ASP A 322 -5.90 10.72 -7.18
C ASP A 322 -5.10 9.42 -7.32
N TYR A 323 -5.74 8.25 -7.21
CA TYR A 323 -5.10 6.93 -7.23
C TYR A 323 -4.26 6.59 -8.48
N ILE A 324 -4.30 7.43 -9.53
CA ILE A 324 -3.42 7.30 -10.70
C ILE A 324 -2.52 8.52 -10.91
N GLY A 325 -2.30 9.31 -9.86
CA GLY A 325 -1.30 10.39 -9.83
C GLY A 325 -1.77 11.73 -10.38
N ARG A 326 -3.07 11.91 -10.68
CA ARG A 326 -3.55 13.15 -11.29
C ARG A 326 -3.95 14.17 -10.23
N PHE A 327 -3.48 15.40 -10.38
CA PHE A 327 -3.91 16.53 -9.57
C PHE A 327 -5.10 17.27 -10.21
N GLY A 328 -6.03 17.75 -9.38
CA GLY A 328 -7.14 18.61 -9.81
C GLY A 328 -8.27 17.90 -10.59
N VAL A 329 -8.22 16.57 -10.70
CA VAL A 329 -9.26 15.76 -11.35
C VAL A 329 -10.24 15.24 -10.31
N TYR A 330 -9.82 14.32 -9.44
CA TYR A 330 -10.62 13.71 -8.39
C TYR A 330 -9.96 13.88 -7.03
N THR A 331 -10.46 14.83 -6.23
CA THR A 331 -10.13 14.95 -4.82
C THR A 331 -11.44 14.97 -4.05
N ARG A 332 -11.66 13.98 -3.18
CA ARG A 332 -12.91 13.90 -2.39
C ARG A 332 -12.99 15.07 -1.40
N TRP A 333 -11.84 15.45 -0.86
CA TRP A 333 -11.67 16.46 0.18
C TRP A 333 -10.43 17.31 -0.10
N LYS A 334 -10.15 18.31 0.74
CA LYS A 334 -8.81 18.90 0.85
C LYS A 334 -8.13 18.34 2.09
N LEU A 335 -6.80 18.27 2.05
CA LEU A 335 -6.02 17.71 3.15
C LEU A 335 -5.38 18.80 4.01
N CYS A 336 -5.09 18.45 5.25
CA CYS A 336 -4.21 19.17 6.13
C CYS A 336 -2.95 18.31 6.41
N GLY A 337 -1.84 18.98 6.68
CA GLY A 337 -0.61 18.35 7.13
C GLY A 337 -0.69 17.95 8.60
N LEU A 338 0.15 16.98 8.98
CA LEU A 338 0.17 16.33 10.28
C LEU A 338 1.20 16.96 11.24
N ASP A 339 2.17 17.74 10.75
CA ASP A 339 3.21 18.38 11.56
C ASP A 339 3.99 17.38 12.44
N LEU A 340 4.39 16.25 11.87
CA LEU A 340 5.07 15.20 12.63
C LEU A 340 6.44 15.66 13.14
N PRO A 341 6.80 15.31 14.39
CA PRO A 341 8.13 15.58 14.94
C PRO A 341 9.28 14.94 14.14
N ASP A 342 10.45 15.58 14.16
CA ASP A 342 11.64 15.12 13.42
C ASP A 342 12.08 13.69 13.78
N ASP A 343 11.94 13.27 15.05
CA ASP A 343 12.25 11.90 15.49
C ASP A 343 11.25 10.86 14.95
N VAL A 344 9.97 11.23 14.86
CA VAL A 344 8.92 10.42 14.24
C VAL A 344 9.14 10.30 12.73
N LEU A 345 9.42 11.42 12.05
CA LEU A 345 9.68 11.45 10.61
C LEU A 345 10.87 10.55 10.23
N ARG A 346 11.97 10.63 10.99
CA ARG A 346 13.17 9.82 10.73
C ARG A 346 12.87 8.32 10.75
N LYS A 347 12.11 7.87 11.75
CA LYS A 347 11.71 6.46 11.91
C LYS A 347 10.85 5.98 10.76
N ILE A 348 9.83 6.76 10.41
CA ILE A 348 8.90 6.44 9.33
C ILE A 348 9.62 6.44 7.98
N TYR A 349 10.50 7.41 7.75
CA TYR A 349 11.19 7.58 6.47
C TYR A 349 12.19 6.46 6.19
N HIS A 350 12.93 5.93 7.17
CA HIS A 350 13.86 4.83 6.87
C HIS A 350 14.16 3.86 8.02
N GLU A 351 14.29 4.33 9.27
CA GLU A 351 14.81 3.45 10.33
C GLU A 351 13.90 2.23 10.57
N ASN A 352 12.57 2.39 10.46
CA ASN A 352 11.66 1.27 10.58
C ASN A 352 11.80 0.26 9.43
N ALA A 353 11.95 0.73 8.19
CA ALA A 353 12.14 -0.14 7.04
C ALA A 353 13.44 -0.97 7.19
N GLU A 354 14.54 -0.34 7.59
CA GLU A 354 15.83 -1.01 7.88
C GLU A 354 15.74 -1.97 9.07
N ARG A 355 15.01 -1.58 10.12
CA ARG A 355 14.80 -2.42 11.29
C ARG A 355 14.07 -3.70 10.91
N TYR A 356 13.00 -3.58 10.13
CA TYR A 356 12.05 -4.66 9.91
C TYR A 356 12.25 -5.47 8.64
N ILE A 357 13.01 -4.96 7.66
CA ILE A 357 13.29 -5.61 6.39
C ILE A 357 14.81 -5.69 6.23
N ALA A 358 15.40 -6.85 6.53
CA ALA A 358 16.85 -7.01 6.60
C ALA A 358 17.56 -6.64 5.29
N GLY A 359 16.94 -6.93 4.14
CA GLY A 359 17.45 -6.56 2.82
C GLY A 359 17.44 -5.06 2.51
N LEU A 360 16.91 -4.22 3.40
CA LEU A 360 16.91 -2.76 3.27
C LEU A 360 17.92 -2.08 4.19
N ARG A 361 18.68 -2.81 5.01
CA ARG A 361 19.77 -2.24 5.81
C ARG A 361 20.90 -1.76 4.92
N ASP A 362 21.56 -0.68 5.33
CA ASP A 362 22.75 -0.17 4.64
C ASP A 362 23.99 -1.06 4.86
#